data_AF-A0A699X513-F1
#
_entry.id   AF-A0A699X513-F1
#
_cell.length_a   1.000
_cell.length_b   1.000
_cell.length_c   1.000
_cell.angle_alpha   90.00
_cell.angle_beta   90.00
_cell.angle_gamma   90.00
#
_symmetry.space_group_name_H-M   'P 1'
#
loop_
_entity.id
_entity.type
_entity.pdbx_description
1 polymer ?
#
loop_
_entity_poly.entity_id
_entity_poly.type
_entity_poly.pdbx_seq_one_letter_code
_entity_poly.pdbx_strand_id
1 'polypeptide(L)'
;MLRSYALEWTGNWDDYICLVEFAYNNSWHASIKCVPFEMLCGRKCRSLICWDQIGERFIEGPEMIEVTKAKVVVAKEKIKEARTRQKSYADKHRRSLEFQSGDHV
;
A
#
# COMPACT_ATOMS: atom_id res chain seq x y z
N MET A 1 -4.85 8.01 -2.41
CA MET A 1 -4.25 6.69 -2.67
C MET A 1 -5.34 5.64 -2.86
N LEU A 2 -6.21 5.36 -1.89
CA LEU A 2 -7.34 4.44 -2.10
C LEU A 2 -8.34 4.92 -3.19
N ARG A 3 -8.63 6.23 -3.22
CA ARG A 3 -9.49 6.83 -4.25
C ARG A 3 -8.98 6.69 -5.70
N SER A 4 -7.68 6.60 -5.93
CA SER A 4 -7.16 6.40 -7.30
C SER A 4 -7.39 4.98 -7.81
N TYR A 5 -7.49 3.99 -6.91
CA TYR A 5 -7.87 2.62 -7.28
C TYR A 5 -9.35 2.49 -7.60
N ALA A 6 -10.20 3.13 -6.79
CA ALA A 6 -11.65 3.12 -7.03
C ALA A 6 -12.03 3.71 -8.41
N LEU A 7 -11.25 4.66 -8.91
CA LEU A 7 -11.46 5.28 -10.23
C LEU A 7 -10.98 4.40 -11.40
N GLU A 8 -10.08 3.46 -11.17
CA GLU A 8 -9.53 2.58 -12.23
C GLU A 8 -10.36 1.30 -12.40
N TRP A 9 -11.16 0.95 -11.40
CA TRP A 9 -12.09 -0.20 -11.39
C TRP A 9 -13.54 0.26 -11.36
N THR A 10 -13.89 1.12 -12.32
CA THR A 10 -15.26 1.62 -12.52
C THR A 10 -16.23 0.46 -12.75
N GLY A 11 -17.00 0.11 -11.71
CA GLY A 11 -18.08 -0.88 -11.76
C GLY A 11 -17.94 -2.05 -10.79
N ASN A 12 -16.77 -2.28 -10.18
CA ASN A 12 -16.53 -3.38 -9.24
C ASN A 12 -15.54 -3.02 -8.11
N TRP A 13 -15.33 -1.73 -7.85
CA TRP A 13 -14.37 -1.26 -6.85
C TRP A 13 -14.63 -1.81 -5.44
N ASP A 14 -15.89 -2.09 -5.12
CA ASP A 14 -16.40 -2.66 -3.90
C ASP A 14 -15.95 -4.12 -3.69
N ASP A 15 -15.81 -4.89 -4.76
CA ASP A 15 -15.29 -6.27 -4.69
C ASP A 15 -13.79 -6.29 -4.35
N TYR A 16 -13.05 -5.25 -4.73
CA TYR A 16 -11.59 -5.20 -4.60
C TYR A 16 -11.09 -4.25 -3.52
N ILE A 17 -11.96 -3.48 -2.86
CA ILE A 17 -11.53 -2.52 -1.82
C ILE A 17 -10.80 -3.22 -0.66
N CYS A 18 -11.29 -4.39 -0.26
CA CYS A 18 -10.68 -5.24 0.76
C CYS A 18 -9.24 -5.63 0.38
N LEU A 19 -8.98 -5.88 -0.91
CA LEU A 19 -7.65 -6.25 -1.41
C LEU A 19 -6.68 -5.07 -1.43
N VAL A 20 -7.16 -3.88 -1.79
CA VAL A 20 -6.32 -2.66 -1.78
C VAL A 20 -6.01 -2.25 -0.34
N GLU A 21 -7.01 -2.28 0.55
CA GLU A 21 -6.80 -2.03 1.97
C GLU A 21 -5.84 -3.05 2.58
N PHE A 22 -5.99 -4.33 2.24
CA PHE A 22 -5.06 -5.37 2.63
C PHE A 22 -3.63 -5.08 2.15
N ALA A 23 -3.44 -4.73 0.88
CA ALA A 23 -2.13 -4.41 0.33
C ALA A 23 -1.51 -3.17 1.00
N TYR A 24 -2.30 -2.14 1.28
CA TYR A 24 -1.87 -0.94 1.98
C TYR A 24 -1.44 -1.23 3.42
N ASN A 25 -2.30 -1.90 4.19
CA ASN A 25 -2.06 -2.21 5.60
C ASN A 25 -0.90 -3.18 5.82
N ASN A 26 -0.56 -3.99 4.81
CA ASN A 26 0.56 -4.93 4.84
C ASN A 26 1.84 -4.40 4.17
N SER A 27 1.83 -3.18 3.64
CA SER A 27 3.01 -2.57 3.01
C SER A 27 3.86 -1.80 4.02
N TRP A 28 5.17 -1.75 3.77
CA TRP A 28 6.09 -0.96 4.58
C TRP A 28 5.79 0.54 4.49
N HIS A 29 5.59 1.17 5.64
CA HIS A 29 5.41 2.61 5.75
C HIS A 29 6.66 3.26 6.33
N ALA A 30 7.33 4.08 5.53
CA ALA A 30 8.59 4.72 5.91
C ALA A 30 8.45 5.72 7.08
N SER A 31 7.29 6.36 7.25
CA SER A 31 7.03 7.33 8.32
C SER A 31 6.93 6.67 9.70
N ILE A 32 6.30 5.50 9.79
CA ILE A 32 6.16 4.72 11.04
C ILE A 32 7.24 3.63 11.16
N LYS A 33 8.05 3.42 10.12
CA LYS A 33 9.11 2.40 10.04
C LYS A 33 8.63 0.98 10.37
N CYS A 34 7.41 0.67 9.97
CA CYS A 34 6.80 -0.64 10.16
C CYS A 34 5.64 -0.84 9.18
N VAL A 35 5.03 -2.02 9.25
CA VAL A 35 3.79 -2.34 8.55
C VAL A 35 2.61 -1.98 9.47
N PRO A 36 1.62 -1.18 9.02
CA PRO A 36 0.50 -0.76 9.85
C PRO A 36 -0.23 -1.91 10.56
N PHE A 37 -0.46 -3.03 9.85
CA PHE A 37 -1.08 -4.22 10.43
C PHE A 37 -0.26 -4.82 11.56
N GLU A 38 1.07 -4.95 11.36
CA GLU A 38 1.97 -5.49 12.39
C GLU A 38 2.02 -4.59 13.62
N MET A 39 2.04 -3.28 13.42
CA MET A 39 2.03 -2.30 14.50
C MET A 39 0.75 -2.37 15.32
N LEU A 40 -0.40 -2.53 14.66
CA LEU A 40 -1.70 -2.59 15.32
C LEU A 40 -1.94 -3.93 16.04
N CYS A 41 -1.62 -5.04 15.38
CA CYS A 41 -1.95 -6.38 15.86
C CYS A 41 -0.79 -7.05 16.63
N GLY A 42 0.41 -6.46 16.62
CA GLY A 42 1.61 -7.04 17.23
C GLY A 42 2.07 -8.35 16.59
N ARG A 43 1.53 -8.71 15.42
CA ARG A 43 1.79 -9.97 14.72
C ARG A 43 1.78 -9.73 13.22
N LYS A 44 2.55 -10.55 12.50
CA LYS A 44 2.53 -10.58 11.03
C LYS A 44 1.18 -11.09 10.53
N CYS A 45 0.72 -10.53 9.41
CA CYS A 45 -0.50 -11.02 8.76
C CYS A 45 -0.26 -12.44 8.22
N ARG A 46 -1.28 -13.31 8.34
CA ARG A 46 -1.23 -14.73 7.95
C ARG A 46 -2.15 -15.06 6.76
N SER A 47 -2.64 -14.06 6.04
CA SER A 47 -3.60 -14.24 4.94
C SER A 47 -2.95 -14.86 3.69
N LEU A 48 -3.72 -15.70 2.97
CA LEU A 48 -3.35 -16.44 1.76
C LEU A 48 -2.65 -15.63 0.66
N ILE A 49 -2.91 -14.32 0.62
CA ILE A 49 -2.40 -13.43 -0.43
C ILE A 49 -0.97 -12.96 -0.10
N CYS A 50 -0.48 -13.26 1.10
CA CYS A 50 0.81 -12.84 1.62
C CYS A 50 1.59 -14.04 2.19
N TRP A 51 2.13 -14.88 1.32
CA TRP A 51 3.55 -15.31 1.29
C TRP A 51 3.72 -16.48 0.31
N ASP A 52 4.87 -16.49 -0.35
CA ASP A 52 5.33 -17.49 -1.32
C ASP A 52 5.85 -18.78 -0.67
N GLN A 53 5.84 -18.89 0.66
CA GLN A 53 6.25 -20.09 1.36
C GLN A 53 5.38 -20.34 2.60
N ILE A 54 4.85 -21.57 2.63
CA ILE A 54 4.22 -22.28 3.76
C ILE A 54 2.71 -22.02 3.95
N GLY A 55 1.93 -23.05 3.64
CA GLY A 55 0.69 -23.35 4.36
C GLY A 55 -0.58 -23.30 3.52
N GLU A 56 -1.04 -24.47 3.13
CA GLU A 56 -2.29 -24.78 2.43
C GLU A 56 -3.58 -24.13 3.00
N ARG A 57 -4.46 -23.76 2.05
CA ARG A 57 -5.95 -23.77 2.06
C ARG A 57 -6.73 -22.62 2.70
N PHE A 58 -7.28 -21.77 1.82
CA PHE A 58 -8.71 -21.42 1.83
C PHE A 58 -9.16 -21.22 0.36
N ILE A 59 -10.38 -21.67 0.09
CA ILE A 59 -10.88 -22.13 -1.21
C ILE A 59 -11.46 -20.94 -1.99
N GLU A 60 -10.69 -20.40 -2.92
CA GLU A 60 -11.20 -19.75 -4.13
C GLU A 60 -10.39 -20.34 -5.29
N GLY A 61 -11.04 -20.66 -6.40
CA GLY A 61 -10.42 -21.42 -7.49
C GLY A 61 -9.07 -20.85 -7.96
N PRO A 62 -8.18 -21.68 -8.53
CA PRO A 62 -6.85 -21.25 -8.98
C PRO A 62 -6.87 -20.00 -9.88
N GLU A 63 -7.92 -19.82 -10.68
CA GLU A 63 -8.15 -18.64 -11.52
C GLU A 63 -8.35 -17.35 -10.70
N MET A 64 -9.14 -17.39 -9.63
CA MET A 64 -9.35 -16.23 -8.74
C MET A 64 -8.09 -15.85 -7.97
N ILE A 65 -7.27 -16.84 -7.62
CA ILE A 65 -5.97 -16.59 -6.98
C ILE A 65 -5.04 -15.86 -7.94
N GLU A 66 -4.99 -16.25 -9.22
CA GLU A 66 -4.16 -15.57 -10.22
C GLU A 66 -4.66 -14.15 -10.50
N VAL A 67 -5.98 -13.97 -10.68
CA VAL A 67 -6.59 -12.64 -10.85
C VAL A 67 -6.28 -11.75 -9.64
N THR A 68 -6.43 -12.28 -8.42
CA THR A 68 -6.15 -11.54 -7.19
C THR A 68 -4.68 -11.17 -7.08
N LYS A 69 -3.76 -12.10 -7.37
CA LYS A 69 -2.31 -11.81 -7.39
C LYS A 69 -1.97 -10.70 -8.38
N ALA A 70 -2.48 -10.77 -9.60
CA ALA A 70 -2.26 -9.74 -10.62
C ALA A 70 -2.79 -8.37 -10.15
N LYS A 71 -3.99 -8.34 -9.57
CA LYS A 71 -4.61 -7.11 -9.04
C LYS A 71 -3.81 -6.54 -7.86
N VAL A 72 -3.23 -7.39 -7.00
CA VAL A 72 -2.35 -6.95 -5.89
C VAL A 72 -1.06 -6.32 -6.41
N VAL A 73 -0.48 -6.84 -7.49
CA VAL A 73 0.70 -6.22 -8.12
C VAL A 73 0.36 -4.82 -8.64
N VAL A 74 -0.76 -4.67 -9.35
CA VAL A 74 -1.29 -3.37 -9.77
C VAL A 74 -1.59 -2.47 -8.55
N ALA A 75 -2.10 -3.07 -7.46
CA ALA A 75 -2.35 -2.42 -6.18
C ALA A 75 -1.09 -1.91 -5.47
N LYS A 76 0.08 -2.47 -5.75
CA LYS A 76 1.35 -1.96 -5.20
C LYS A 76 1.92 -0.84 -6.07
N GLU A 77 1.83 -0.96 -7.39
CA GLU A 77 2.39 0.03 -8.31
C GLU A 77 1.66 1.39 -8.23
N LYS A 78 0.32 1.46 -8.25
CA LYS A 78 -0.34 2.78 -8.10
C LYS A 78 -0.20 3.37 -6.70
N ILE A 79 -0.07 2.56 -5.65
CA ILE A 79 0.32 3.06 -4.31
C ILE A 79 1.66 3.78 -4.41
N LYS A 80 2.63 3.19 -5.10
CA LYS A 80 3.95 3.79 -5.32
C LYS A 80 3.89 5.05 -6.19
N GLU A 81 3.12 5.04 -7.27
CA GLU A 81 2.89 6.22 -8.13
C GLU A 81 2.22 7.36 -7.37
N ALA A 82 1.15 7.07 -6.63
CA ALA A 82 0.43 8.06 -5.83
C ALA A 82 1.34 8.68 -4.75
N ARG A 83 2.18 7.87 -4.10
CA ARG A 83 3.17 8.34 -3.13
C ARG A 83 4.21 9.25 -3.80
N THR A 84 4.70 8.86 -4.97
CA THR A 84 5.67 9.64 -5.75
C THR A 84 5.07 10.98 -6.19
N ARG A 85 3.83 10.99 -6.66
CA ARG A 85 3.10 12.20 -7.03
C ARG A 85 2.87 13.14 -5.84
N GLN A 86 2.46 12.59 -4.69
CA GLN A 86 2.32 13.37 -3.45
C GLN A 86 3.65 14.01 -3.04
N LYS A 87 4.75 13.25 -3.09
CA LYS A 87 6.09 13.75 -2.80
C LYS A 87 6.48 14.87 -3.75
N SER A 88 6.30 14.69 -5.06
CA SER A 88 6.58 15.72 -6.07
C SER A 88 5.80 17.01 -5.82
N TYR A 89 4.51 16.92 -5.45
CA TYR A 89 3.71 18.10 -5.11
C TYR A 89 4.19 18.80 -3.85
N ALA A 90 4.51 18.05 -2.79
CA ALA A 90 5.04 18.63 -1.56
C ALA A 90 6.40 19.30 -1.81
N ASP A 91 7.30 18.63 -2.53
CA ASP A 91 8.66 19.10 -2.80
C ASP A 91 8.66 20.34 -3.73
N LYS A 92 7.73 20.41 -4.70
CA LYS A 92 7.59 21.59 -5.60
C LYS A 92 7.36 22.90 -4.86
N HIS A 93 6.72 22.86 -3.69
CA HIS A 93 6.43 24.03 -2.87
C HIS A 93 7.39 24.19 -1.68
N ARG A 94 8.37 23.30 -1.54
CA ARG A 94 9.33 23.32 -0.45
C ARG A 94 10.55 24.15 -0.86
N ARG A 95 10.80 25.25 -0.15
CA ARG A 95 12.07 25.98 -0.27
C ARG A 95 13.17 25.20 0.45
N SER A 96 14.34 25.05 -0.16
CA SER A 96 15.52 24.60 0.57
C SER A 96 15.88 25.66 1.61
N LEU A 97 15.66 25.36 2.89
CA LEU A 97 16.22 26.14 3.98
C LEU A 97 17.50 25.46 4.44
N GLU A 98 18.61 26.20 4.37
CA GLU A 98 19.82 25.87 5.09
C GLU A 98 19.83 26.74 6.35
N PHE A 99 20.02 26.12 7.51
CA PHE A 99 20.13 26.82 8.79
C PHE A 99 21.58 26.82 9.24
N GLN A 100 22.04 27.95 9.76
CA GLN A 100 23.33 28.07 10.42
C GLN A 100 23.20 27.93 11.94
N SER A 101 24.31 27.63 12.60
CA SER A 101 24.34 27.55 14.07
C SER A 101 24.03 28.93 14.67
N GLY A 102 22.92 29.04 15.39
CA GLY A 102 22.44 30.30 15.98
C GLY A 102 21.18 30.88 15.33
N ASP A 103 20.69 30.31 14.23
CA ASP A 103 19.40 30.69 13.66
C ASP A 103 18.26 30.30 14.61
N HIS A 104 17.38 31.25 14.93
CA HIS A 104 16.13 30.97 15.63
C HIS A 104 15.07 30.52 14.62
N VAL A 105 14.52 29.32 14.84
CA VAL A 105 13.47 28.68 14.03
C VAL A 105 12.12 28.77 14.74
#